data_AF-A0A377KA73-F1
#
_entry.id   AF-A0A377KA73-F1
#
_cell.length_a   1.000
_cell.length_b   1.000
_cell.length_c   1.000
_cell.angle_alpha   90.00
_cell.angle_beta   90.00
_cell.angle_gamma   90.00
#
_symmetry.space_group_name_H-M   'P 1'
#
loop_
_entity.id
_entity.type
_entity.pdbx_description
1 polymer ?
#
loop_
_entity_poly.entity_id
_entity_poly.type
_entity_poly.pdbx_seq_one_letter_code
_entity_poly.pdbx_strand_id
1 'polypeptide(L)'
;MSVMFDPDTAIYPFPPKPTPLSIDEKAYYREKIKRLLKERNAVMVAHYYTDPEIQQLAEETGGCISDSLEMARFGAKHPASTLLVAGVRFMGETAKILSPEKTILMPTLQAECSLDLGCPVEEFNAFLRCPSRSYCRRLRQHFCCGKSARRLGGNFKHCRRTY
;
A
#
# COMPACT_ATOMS: atom_id res chain seq x y z
N MET A 1 11.53 -38.67 3.97
CA MET A 1 10.36 -38.35 4.82
C MET A 1 9.95 -36.91 4.51
N SER A 2 9.02 -36.78 3.58
CA SER A 2 8.41 -35.53 3.16
C SER A 2 7.47 -35.05 4.28
N VAL A 3 7.84 -33.96 4.94
CA VAL A 3 6.93 -33.22 5.82
C VAL A 3 5.79 -32.68 4.96
N MET A 4 4.66 -33.39 4.99
CA MET A 4 3.40 -32.91 4.44
C MET A 4 3.01 -31.64 5.20
N PHE A 5 2.59 -30.64 4.44
CA PHE A 5 2.06 -29.38 4.93
C PHE A 5 0.74 -29.70 5.65
N ASP A 6 0.73 -29.69 6.99
CA ASP A 6 -0.47 -29.90 7.79
C ASP A 6 -1.25 -28.57 7.86
N PRO A 7 -2.39 -28.42 7.14
CA PRO A 7 -3.12 -27.15 7.09
C PRO A 7 -3.67 -26.73 8.47
N ASP A 8 -3.84 -27.68 9.39
CA ASP A 8 -4.36 -27.43 10.75
C ASP A 8 -3.28 -26.92 11.74
N THR A 9 -1.99 -27.04 11.40
CA THR A 9 -0.88 -26.55 12.25
C THR A 9 -0.24 -25.27 11.71
N ALA A 10 -0.58 -24.85 10.50
CA ALA A 10 -0.14 -23.59 9.91
C ALA A 10 -0.94 -22.42 10.51
N ILE A 11 -0.60 -22.02 11.74
CA ILE A 11 -1.13 -20.79 12.35
C ILE A 11 -0.50 -19.60 11.64
N TYR A 12 -1.08 -19.22 10.50
CA TYR A 12 -0.85 -17.91 9.90
C TYR A 12 -1.80 -16.93 10.60
N PRO A 13 -1.30 -16.00 11.44
CA PRO A 13 -2.15 -15.03 12.10
C PRO A 13 -2.56 -13.98 11.06
N PHE A 14 -3.59 -14.29 10.27
CA PHE A 14 -4.30 -13.27 9.54
C PHE A 14 -5.08 -12.41 10.53
N PRO A 15 -5.08 -11.08 10.38
CA PRO A 15 -5.93 -10.25 11.22
C PRO A 15 -7.39 -10.72 11.08
N PRO A 16 -8.16 -10.73 12.17
CA PRO A 16 -9.57 -11.09 12.10
C PRO A 16 -10.26 -10.17 11.09
N LYS A 17 -11.10 -10.76 10.24
CA LYS A 17 -11.90 -9.97 9.31
C LYS A 17 -12.79 -9.00 10.12
N PRO A 18 -12.97 -7.76 9.65
CA PRO A 18 -13.85 -6.82 10.32
C PRO A 18 -15.27 -7.37 10.39
N THR A 19 -15.98 -7.04 11.47
CA THR A 19 -17.37 -7.44 11.68
C THR A 19 -18.23 -6.91 10.53
N PRO A 20 -19.00 -7.76 9.82
CA PRO A 20 -19.84 -7.31 8.72
C PRO A 20 -20.95 -6.41 9.27
N LEU A 21 -21.11 -5.24 8.65
CA LEU A 21 -22.20 -4.30 8.95
C LEU A 21 -23.53 -4.79 8.40
N SER A 22 -24.63 -4.47 9.07
CA SER A 22 -25.98 -4.67 8.55
C SER A 22 -26.27 -3.75 7.35
N ILE A 23 -27.32 -4.07 6.56
CA ILE A 23 -27.69 -3.30 5.37
C ILE A 23 -28.03 -1.85 5.74
N ASP A 24 -28.77 -1.66 6.83
CA ASP A 24 -29.19 -0.33 7.30
C ASP A 24 -28.00 0.52 7.78
N GLU A 25 -27.06 -0.10 8.50
CA GLU A 25 -25.83 0.57 8.93
C GLU A 25 -24.96 1.00 7.75
N LYS A 26 -24.80 0.11 6.75
CA LYS A 26 -24.06 0.44 5.53
C LYS A 26 -24.66 1.64 4.81
N ALA A 27 -25.98 1.65 4.64
CA ALA A 27 -26.69 2.77 4.02
C ALA A 27 -26.50 4.07 4.82
N TYR A 28 -26.63 4.02 6.14
CA TYR A 28 -26.41 5.14 7.03
C TYR A 28 -25.00 5.73 6.91
N TYR A 29 -23.96 4.88 6.96
CA TYR A 29 -22.57 5.36 6.86
C TYR A 29 -22.24 5.91 5.49
N ARG A 30 -22.73 5.30 4.40
CA ARG A 30 -22.52 5.80 3.04
C ARG A 30 -23.06 7.20 2.86
N GLU A 31 -24.29 7.45 3.29
CA GLU A 31 -24.89 8.79 3.20
C GLU A 31 -24.20 9.80 4.12
N LYS A 32 -23.80 9.37 5.32
CA LYS A 32 -23.01 10.21 6.24
C LYS A 32 -21.67 10.61 5.62
N ILE A 33 -20.95 9.68 4.97
CA ILE A 33 -19.67 9.97 4.32
C ILE A 33 -19.87 10.93 3.15
N LYS A 34 -20.86 10.69 2.27
CA LYS A 34 -21.18 11.60 1.16
C LYS A 34 -21.46 13.02 1.63
N ARG A 35 -22.23 13.16 2.71
CA ARG A 35 -22.52 14.46 3.32
C ARG A 35 -21.24 15.14 3.83
N LEU A 36 -20.42 14.42 4.60
CA LEU A 36 -19.18 14.94 5.15
C LEU A 36 -18.16 15.33 4.08
N LEU A 37 -18.07 14.57 2.98
CA LEU A 37 -17.20 14.91 1.86
C LEU A 37 -17.59 16.27 1.24
N LYS A 38 -18.89 16.52 1.07
CA LYS A 38 -19.39 17.81 0.58
C LYS A 38 -19.14 18.94 1.57
N GLU A 39 -19.47 18.74 2.86
CA GLU A 39 -19.28 19.74 3.91
C GLU A 39 -17.81 20.18 4.06
N ARG A 40 -16.87 19.25 3.84
CA ARG A 40 -15.43 19.49 4.00
C ARG A 40 -14.72 19.88 2.70
N ASN A 41 -15.45 20.05 1.61
CA ASN A 41 -14.88 20.21 0.26
C ASN A 41 -13.77 19.17 -0.01
N ALA A 42 -14.10 17.91 0.26
CA ALA A 42 -13.20 16.77 0.19
C ALA A 42 -13.54 15.85 -0.97
N VAL A 43 -12.51 15.37 -1.67
CA VAL A 43 -12.64 14.32 -2.68
C VAL A 43 -12.00 13.04 -2.17
N MET A 44 -12.62 11.89 -2.46
CA MET A 44 -12.11 10.58 -2.06
C MET A 44 -11.40 9.90 -3.23
N VAL A 45 -10.27 9.27 -2.97
CA VAL A 45 -9.55 8.42 -3.94
C VAL A 45 -9.33 7.05 -3.33
N ALA A 46 -9.53 5.99 -4.10
CA ALA A 46 -9.41 4.62 -3.64
C ALA A 46 -8.38 3.84 -4.46
N HIS A 47 -7.55 3.05 -3.78
CA HIS A 47 -6.66 2.11 -4.45
C HIS A 47 -7.41 0.84 -4.90
N TYR A 48 -6.95 0.17 -5.96
CA TYR A 48 -7.57 -1.07 -6.47
C TYR A 48 -7.72 -2.22 -5.44
N TYR A 49 -7.00 -2.15 -4.32
CA TYR A 49 -7.00 -3.19 -3.29
C TYR A 49 -7.94 -2.88 -2.11
N THR A 50 -8.69 -1.79 -2.17
CA THR A 50 -9.71 -1.48 -1.14
C THR A 50 -10.96 -2.31 -1.36
N ASP A 51 -11.81 -2.39 -0.33
CA ASP A 51 -13.10 -3.05 -0.43
C ASP A 51 -13.99 -2.45 -1.54
N PRO A 52 -14.78 -3.27 -2.25
CA PRO A 52 -15.62 -2.83 -3.35
C PRO A 52 -16.63 -1.75 -2.93
N GLU A 53 -17.07 -1.76 -1.67
CA GLU A 53 -17.97 -0.73 -1.13
C GLU A 53 -17.31 0.66 -1.09
N ILE A 54 -16.01 0.71 -0.79
CA ILE A 54 -15.23 1.96 -0.75
C ILE A 54 -14.91 2.42 -2.17
N GLN A 55 -14.59 1.48 -3.06
CA GLN A 55 -14.41 1.74 -4.50
C GLN A 55 -15.65 2.39 -5.10
N GLN A 56 -16.82 1.79 -4.87
CA GLN A 56 -18.09 2.32 -5.35
C GLN A 56 -18.40 3.70 -4.75
N LEU A 57 -18.12 3.90 -3.46
CA LEU A 57 -18.30 5.20 -2.81
C LEU A 57 -17.36 6.28 -3.39
N ALA A 58 -16.15 5.92 -3.81
CA ALA A 58 -15.22 6.84 -4.46
C ALA A 58 -15.79 7.31 -5.80
N GLU A 59 -16.26 6.39 -6.64
CA GLU A 59 -16.87 6.73 -7.93
C GLU A 59 -18.15 7.57 -7.75
N GLU A 60 -19.03 7.18 -6.82
CA GLU A 60 -20.27 7.92 -6.54
C GLU A 60 -20.05 9.36 -6.04
N THR A 61 -18.91 9.61 -5.40
CA THR A 61 -18.59 10.94 -4.82
C THR A 61 -17.80 11.82 -5.77
N GLY A 62 -17.57 11.39 -7.01
CA GLY A 62 -16.78 12.12 -8.01
C GLY A 62 -15.26 11.96 -7.81
N GLY A 63 -14.87 10.94 -7.04
CA GLY A 63 -13.50 10.51 -6.86
C GLY A 63 -12.96 9.66 -8.00
N CYS A 64 -11.86 8.96 -7.75
CA CYS A 64 -11.30 8.00 -8.69
C CYS A 64 -10.82 6.71 -8.00
N ILE A 65 -10.88 5.61 -8.75
CA ILE A 65 -10.24 4.34 -8.39
C ILE A 65 -9.01 4.21 -9.28
N SER A 66 -7.82 4.20 -8.69
CA SER A 66 -6.58 4.16 -9.47
C SER A 66 -5.38 3.62 -8.71
N ASP A 67 -4.23 3.58 -9.39
CA ASP A 67 -2.95 3.23 -8.78
C ASP A 67 -2.37 4.39 -7.96
N SER A 68 -1.31 4.12 -7.19
CA SER A 68 -0.67 5.09 -6.31
C SER A 68 -0.29 6.42 -6.98
N LEU A 69 0.18 6.39 -8.23
CA LEU A 69 0.68 7.57 -8.93
C LEU A 69 -0.47 8.40 -9.50
N GLU A 70 -1.45 7.73 -10.10
CA GLU A 70 -2.61 8.36 -10.68
C GLU A 70 -3.50 8.98 -9.60
N MET A 71 -3.63 8.34 -8.43
CA MET A 71 -4.31 8.91 -7.26
C MET A 71 -3.66 10.23 -6.83
N ALA A 72 -2.33 10.28 -6.76
CA ALA A 72 -1.60 11.47 -6.35
C ALA A 72 -1.69 12.59 -7.40
N ARG A 73 -1.66 12.25 -8.70
CA ARG A 73 -1.87 13.19 -9.82
C ARG A 73 -3.28 13.76 -9.85
N PHE A 74 -4.29 12.90 -9.65
CA PHE A 74 -5.68 13.32 -9.56
C PHE A 74 -5.86 14.27 -8.38
N GLY A 75 -5.35 13.90 -7.21
CA GLY A 75 -5.34 14.73 -6.01
C GLY A 75 -4.72 16.11 -6.24
N ALA A 76 -3.62 16.20 -6.99
CA ALA A 76 -2.99 17.48 -7.34
C ALA A 76 -3.85 18.36 -8.25
N LYS A 77 -4.47 17.77 -9.29
CA LYS A 77 -5.29 18.49 -10.27
C LYS A 77 -6.68 18.87 -9.77
N HIS A 78 -7.23 18.13 -8.81
CA HIS A 78 -8.62 18.32 -8.36
C HIS A 78 -8.80 19.61 -7.56
N PRO A 79 -9.88 20.40 -7.74
CA PRO A 79 -10.07 21.68 -7.05
C PRO A 79 -10.39 21.58 -5.54
N ALA A 80 -10.67 20.38 -5.04
CA ALA A 80 -10.96 20.14 -3.62
C ALA A 80 -9.79 20.54 -2.71
N SER A 81 -10.09 21.14 -1.57
CA SER A 81 -9.09 21.52 -0.55
C SER A 81 -8.62 20.33 0.29
N THR A 82 -9.46 19.30 0.38
CA THR A 82 -9.18 18.08 1.15
C THR A 82 -9.20 16.84 0.23
N LEU A 83 -8.24 15.94 0.43
CA LEU A 83 -8.15 14.66 -0.26
C LEU A 83 -8.20 13.53 0.77
N LEU A 84 -9.20 12.65 0.67
CA LEU A 84 -9.30 11.43 1.45
C LEU A 84 -8.68 10.28 0.66
N VAL A 85 -7.55 9.76 1.13
CA VAL A 85 -6.81 8.67 0.50
C VAL A 85 -7.18 7.35 1.17
N ALA A 86 -8.02 6.55 0.51
CA ALA A 86 -8.29 5.18 0.91
C ALA A 86 -7.18 4.26 0.37
N GLY A 87 -6.07 4.21 1.13
CA GLY A 87 -4.87 3.45 0.82
C GLY A 87 -3.93 3.34 2.02
N VAL A 88 -2.67 3.04 1.75
CA VAL A 88 -1.60 2.89 2.76
C VAL A 88 -0.79 4.18 2.95
N ARG A 89 -0.02 4.26 4.04
CA ARG A 89 0.65 5.47 4.54
C ARG A 89 1.49 6.16 3.47
N PHE A 90 2.36 5.41 2.78
CA PHE A 90 3.23 5.98 1.75
C PHE A 90 2.45 6.66 0.61
N MET A 91 1.24 6.19 0.30
CA MET A 91 0.41 6.79 -0.75
C MET A 91 -0.15 8.15 -0.30
N GLY A 92 -0.56 8.25 0.96
CA GLY A 92 -0.98 9.52 1.57
C GLY A 92 0.17 10.52 1.66
N GLU A 93 1.37 10.07 2.05
CA GLU A 93 2.59 10.88 2.07
C GLU A 93 2.95 11.39 0.67
N THR A 94 2.88 10.52 -0.35
CA THR A 94 3.11 10.90 -1.75
C THR A 94 2.11 11.98 -2.21
N ALA A 95 0.83 11.83 -1.85
CA ALA A 95 -0.17 12.83 -2.17
C ALA A 95 0.10 14.18 -1.47
N LYS A 96 0.61 14.16 -0.23
CA LYS A 96 1.00 15.38 0.49
C LYS A 96 2.22 16.06 -0.11
N ILE A 97 3.18 15.29 -0.60
CA ILE A 97 4.36 15.81 -1.32
C ILE A 97 3.96 16.52 -2.61
N LEU A 98 3.05 15.92 -3.39
CA LEU A 98 2.58 16.53 -4.65
C LEU A 98 1.59 17.69 -4.44
N SER A 99 0.90 17.73 -3.30
CA SER A 99 -0.11 18.74 -2.97
C SER A 99 0.10 19.31 -1.56
N PRO A 100 1.16 20.12 -1.34
CA PRO A 100 1.51 20.59 0.00
C PRO A 100 0.42 21.46 0.62
N GLU A 101 -0.31 22.24 -0.19
CA GLU A 101 -1.39 23.13 0.26
C GLU A 101 -2.67 22.39 0.67
N LYS A 102 -2.85 21.14 0.24
CA LYS A 102 -4.09 20.38 0.48
C LYS A 102 -4.02 19.61 1.80
N THR A 103 -5.19 19.42 2.40
CA THR A 103 -5.33 18.56 3.57
C THR A 103 -5.48 17.11 3.11
N ILE A 104 -4.54 16.24 3.49
CA ILE A 104 -4.60 14.82 3.15
C ILE A 104 -5.10 14.06 4.38
N LEU A 105 -6.17 13.29 4.20
CA LEU A 105 -6.75 12.45 5.24
C LEU A 105 -6.58 10.98 4.87
N MET A 106 -6.30 10.17 5.89
CA MET A 106 -6.22 8.73 5.77
C MET A 106 -7.18 8.09 6.79
N PRO A 107 -7.96 7.07 6.41
CA PRO A 107 -8.86 6.37 7.34
C PRO A 107 -8.12 5.74 8.52
N THR A 108 -6.93 5.21 8.28
CA THR A 108 -6.06 4.63 9.30
C THR A 108 -4.60 4.91 8.96
N LEU A 109 -3.83 5.38 9.95
CA LEU A 109 -2.39 5.64 9.78
C LEU A 109 -1.56 4.35 9.92
N GLN A 110 -2.17 3.29 10.45
CA GLN A 110 -1.56 1.96 10.61
C GLN A 110 -1.62 1.11 9.33
N ALA A 111 -2.25 1.61 8.26
CA ALA A 111 -2.22 0.94 6.96
C ALA A 111 -0.84 1.11 6.33
N GLU A 112 0.04 0.14 6.54
CA GLU A 112 1.41 0.16 6.01
C GLU A 112 1.60 -0.94 4.95
N CYS A 113 2.57 -0.74 4.05
CA CYS A 113 2.97 -1.74 3.08
C CYS A 113 4.19 -2.50 3.60
N SER A 114 4.17 -3.83 3.55
CA SER A 114 5.33 -4.65 3.94
C SER A 114 6.58 -4.38 3.09
N LEU A 115 6.39 -3.89 1.86
CA LEU A 115 7.49 -3.48 0.99
C LEU A 115 8.13 -2.16 1.44
N ASP A 116 7.31 -1.23 1.94
CA ASP A 116 7.77 0.06 2.48
C ASP A 116 8.62 -0.17 3.74
N LEU A 117 8.12 -0.99 4.66
CA LEU A 117 8.86 -1.39 5.87
C LEU A 117 10.13 -2.19 5.58
N GLY A 118 10.19 -2.88 4.44
CA GLY A 118 11.34 -3.69 4.03
C GLY A 118 12.51 -2.90 3.45
N CYS A 119 12.37 -1.57 3.31
CA CYS A 119 13.35 -0.71 2.65
C CYS A 119 13.86 0.42 3.57
N PRO A 120 14.59 0.13 4.67
CA PRO A 120 15.11 1.17 5.54
C PRO A 120 16.22 1.99 4.87
N VAL A 121 16.22 3.29 5.17
CA VAL A 121 17.08 4.29 4.52
C VAL A 121 18.57 4.02 4.77
N GLU A 122 18.94 3.55 5.96
CA GLU A 122 20.32 3.25 6.33
C GLU A 122 20.90 2.12 5.47
N GLU A 123 20.14 1.04 5.33
CA GLU A 123 20.53 -0.13 4.53
C GLU A 123 20.58 0.22 3.04
N PHE A 124 19.63 1.03 2.55
CA PHE A 124 19.64 1.51 1.18
C PHE A 124 20.85 2.43 0.90
N ASN A 125 21.17 3.35 1.81
CA ASN A 125 22.34 4.21 1.67
C ASN A 125 23.67 3.44 1.80
N ALA A 126 23.70 2.36 2.59
CA ALA A 126 24.84 1.45 2.63
C ALA A 126 25.01 0.70 1.29
N PHE A 127 23.89 0.30 0.66
CA PHE A 127 23.90 -0.29 -0.68
C PHE A 127 24.45 0.68 -1.74
N LEU A 128 24.00 1.94 -1.75
CA LEU A 128 24.46 2.96 -2.71
C LEU A 128 25.95 3.30 -2.56
N ARG A 129 26.50 3.22 -1.34
CA ARG A 129 27.91 3.48 -1.04
C ARG A 129 28.85 2.32 -1.42
N CYS A 130 28.33 1.16 -1.83
CA CYS A 130 29.14 0.01 -2.18
C CYS A 130 29.69 0.12 -3.63
N PRO A 131 31.03 0.17 -3.85
CA PRO A 131 31.61 0.42 -5.18
C PRO A 131 31.51 -0.76 -6.16
N SER A 132 31.09 -1.95 -5.72
CA SER A 132 31.18 -3.18 -6.54
C SER A 132 29.81 -3.80 -6.88
N ARG A 133 29.53 -3.89 -8.19
CA ARG A 133 28.33 -4.55 -8.77
C ARG A 133 28.13 -6.01 -8.30
N SER A 134 29.21 -6.66 -7.84
CA SER A 134 29.23 -8.05 -7.39
C SER A 134 28.56 -8.25 -6.02
N TYR A 135 28.71 -7.29 -5.11
CA TYR A 135 28.08 -7.32 -3.79
C TYR A 135 26.59 -6.91 -3.88
N CYS A 136 26.25 -6.02 -4.83
CA CYS A 136 24.87 -5.59 -5.10
C CYS A 136 23.91 -6.72 -5.49
N ARG A 137 24.37 -7.83 -6.09
CA ARG A 137 23.48 -8.95 -6.44
C ARG A 137 22.89 -9.66 -5.23
N ARG A 138 23.62 -9.70 -4.10
CA ARG A 138 23.17 -10.37 -2.87
C ARG A 138 22.12 -9.54 -2.12
N LEU A 139 22.20 -8.21 -2.23
CA LEU A 139 21.25 -7.26 -1.60
C LEU A 139 20.01 -6.96 -2.48
N ARG A 140 20.10 -7.08 -3.81
CA ARG A 140 18.93 -6.94 -4.71
C ARG A 140 17.82 -7.95 -4.40
N GLN A 141 18.17 -9.17 -4.00
CA GLN A 141 17.19 -10.17 -3.59
C GLN A 141 16.50 -9.83 -2.27
N HIS A 142 17.18 -9.10 -1.37
CA HIS A 142 16.60 -8.67 -0.10
C HIS A 142 15.65 -7.47 -0.26
N PHE A 143 16.00 -6.49 -1.09
CA PHE A 143 15.21 -5.27 -1.25
C PHE A 143 14.07 -5.37 -2.27
N CYS A 144 14.22 -6.14 -3.35
CA CYS A 144 13.21 -6.22 -4.41
C CYS A 144 12.20 -7.37 -4.21
N CYS A 145 12.50 -8.33 -3.34
CA CYS A 145 11.70 -9.53 -3.14
C CYS A 145 11.67 -9.88 -1.65
N GLY A 146 10.83 -9.18 -0.88
CA GLY A 146 10.68 -9.35 0.57
C GLY A 146 10.17 -10.71 1.06
N LYS A 147 10.22 -11.78 0.25
CA LYS A 147 9.83 -13.15 0.66
C LYS A 147 10.61 -14.22 -0.10
N SER A 148 11.91 -14.41 0.13
CA SER A 148 12.51 -15.76 -0.01
C SER A 148 13.99 -15.91 0.37
N ALA A 149 14.75 -14.85 0.61
CA ALA A 149 16.21 -14.98 0.74
C ALA A 149 16.70 -15.35 2.17
N ARG A 150 15.92 -16.11 2.94
CA ARG A 150 16.31 -16.61 4.28
C ARG A 150 16.31 -18.13 4.36
N ARG A 151 16.86 -18.83 3.35
CA ARG A 151 17.32 -20.21 3.50
C ARG A 151 18.27 -20.54 2.36
N LEU A 152 19.25 -21.41 2.66
CA LEU A 152 20.26 -21.97 1.78
C LEU A 152 21.58 -21.17 1.71
N GLY A 153 22.42 -21.41 2.72
CA GLY A 153 23.86 -21.41 2.51
C GLY A 153 24.20 -22.45 1.44
N GLY A 154 24.64 -21.98 0.27
CA GLY A 154 25.03 -22.83 -0.84
C GLY A 154 25.88 -22.06 -1.83
N ASN A 155 27.10 -22.55 -2.06
CA ASN A 155 28.03 -22.04 -3.07
C ASN A 155 27.42 -22.16 -4.48
N PHE A 156 26.92 -21.06 -5.05
CA PHE A 156 26.51 -21.00 -6.45
C PHE A 156 27.58 -20.30 -7.30
N LYS A 157 28.60 -21.08 -7.69
CA LYS A 157 29.33 -20.83 -8.93
C LYS A 157 28.38 -21.17 -10.08
N HIS A 158 28.40 -20.35 -11.14
CA HIS A 158 27.65 -20.49 -12.39
C HIS A 158 26.16 -20.10 -12.38
N CYS A 159 25.90 -18.86 -12.80
CA CYS A 159 24.80 -18.57 -13.73
C CYS A 159 25.15 -17.32 -14.57
N ARG A 160 25.63 -17.58 -15.79
CA ARG A 160 25.91 -16.58 -16.85
C ARG A 160 24.61 -16.29 -17.58
N ARG A 161 24.40 -15.00 -17.95
CA ARG A 161 23.49 -14.48 -19.00
C ARG A 161 22.00 -14.82 -18.74
N THR A 162 21.04 -13.93 -18.88
CA THR A 162 20.73 -12.91 -19.89
C THR A 162 19.68 -11.97 -19.27
N TYR A 163 19.82 -10.68 -19.59
CA TYR A 163 18.93 -9.53 -19.36
C TYR A 163 18.25 -9.40 -17.98
#